data_AF-A0A3L6L8Y9-F1
#
_entry.id   AF-A0A3L6L8Y9-F1
#
_cell.length_a   1.000
_cell.length_b   1.000
_cell.length_c   1.000
_cell.angle_alpha   90.00
_cell.angle_beta   90.00
_cell.angle_gamma   90.00
#
_symmetry.space_group_name_H-M   'P 1'
#
loop_
_entity.id
_entity.type
_entity.pdbx_description
1 polymer ?
#
loop_
_entity_poly.entity_id
_entity_poly.type
_entity_poly.pdbx_seq_one_letter_code
_entity_poly.pdbx_strand_id
1 'polypeptide(L)'
;MVSLTALVFVICVVPGIRAASKAALHAKAVNQVCELTHGLKATTVDLVSLINNAKADLVAIEKAEQRAQLYSSKLWPTNSGWKLGRVYAAFATAKRWTAQDAFEQIAAIATEIARRSGLAADRLDEFVNIFYTTAGSTNGCLTKTTSAATMAEHTDLEKCYSNNHTMTLMPARSSGGRHNQERQLRQ
;
A
#
# COMPACT_ATOMS: atom_id res chain seq x y z
N MET A 1 16.40 16.43 2.21
CA MET A 1 15.25 17.34 2.03
C MET A 1 14.58 16.98 0.71
N VAL A 2 13.53 16.16 0.75
CA VAL A 2 12.81 15.75 -0.47
C VAL A 2 11.75 16.80 -0.75
N SER A 3 11.92 17.48 -1.89
CA SER A 3 11.16 18.64 -2.33
C SER A 3 9.66 18.35 -2.38
N LEU A 4 8.90 19.21 -1.69
CA LEU A 4 7.44 19.23 -1.57
C LEU A 4 6.73 19.65 -2.88
N THR A 5 7.35 19.41 -4.04
CA THR A 5 6.93 19.95 -5.35
C THR A 5 6.20 18.96 -6.25
N ALA A 6 6.08 17.69 -5.85
CA ALA A 6 5.38 16.68 -6.67
C ALA A 6 3.87 16.56 -6.38
N LEU A 7 3.34 17.23 -5.34
CA LEU A 7 1.95 17.03 -4.89
C LEU A 7 0.94 18.06 -5.44
N VAL A 8 1.34 18.97 -6.34
CA VAL A 8 0.51 20.12 -6.77
C VAL A 8 0.06 20.03 -8.24
N PHE A 9 0.29 18.92 -8.94
CA PHE A 9 0.06 18.84 -10.39
C PHE A 9 -1.18 18.04 -10.81
N VAL A 10 -2.37 18.27 -10.22
CA VAL A 10 -3.66 17.81 -10.81
C VAL A 10 -4.82 18.79 -10.62
N ILE A 11 -4.58 20.06 -10.26
CA ILE A 11 -5.64 21.07 -10.22
C ILE A 11 -5.06 22.35 -10.79
N CYS A 12 -5.46 22.73 -12.01
CA CYS A 12 -5.34 24.05 -12.66
C CYS A 12 -4.87 23.98 -14.12
N VAL A 13 -5.68 23.44 -15.03
CA VAL A 13 -5.77 24.01 -16.40
C VAL A 13 -7.18 23.82 -16.96
N VAL A 14 -8.09 24.75 -16.66
CA VAL A 14 -9.17 25.12 -17.60
C VAL A 14 -9.36 26.64 -17.48
N PRO A 15 -8.79 27.45 -18.39
CA PRO A 15 -9.08 28.87 -18.41
C PRO A 15 -10.43 29.11 -19.11
N GLY A 16 -11.37 29.70 -18.39
CA GLY A 16 -12.48 30.46 -18.96
C GLY A 16 -13.80 29.71 -19.16
N ILE A 17 -14.65 29.68 -18.14
CA ILE A 17 -16.10 29.55 -18.33
C ILE A 17 -16.81 30.58 -17.45
N ARG A 18 -17.32 31.64 -18.08
CA ARG A 18 -18.36 32.50 -17.49
C ARG A 18 -19.68 31.74 -17.51
N ALA A 19 -20.43 31.86 -16.41
CA ALA A 19 -21.82 31.46 -16.19
C ALA A 19 -22.11 29.95 -15.98
N ALA A 20 -22.49 29.61 -14.74
CA ALA A 20 -23.56 28.69 -14.36
C ALA A 20 -23.78 27.35 -15.12
N SER A 21 -22.79 26.80 -15.83
CA SER A 21 -22.86 25.44 -16.34
C SER A 21 -22.45 24.49 -15.20
N LYS A 22 -23.38 23.69 -14.69
CA LYS A 22 -23.05 22.56 -13.83
C LYS A 22 -22.19 21.59 -14.63
N ALA A 23 -20.86 21.72 -14.55
CA ALA A 23 -19.93 20.84 -15.24
C ALA A 23 -19.86 19.50 -14.50
N ALA A 24 -20.32 18.42 -15.14
CA ALA A 24 -20.18 17.07 -14.63
C ALA A 24 -18.80 16.49 -15.01
N LEU A 25 -18.24 15.63 -14.17
CA LEU A 25 -17.00 14.93 -14.46
C LEU A 25 -17.24 13.83 -15.49
N HIS A 26 -16.38 13.78 -16.51
CA HIS A 26 -16.49 12.76 -17.56
C HIS A 26 -16.00 11.39 -17.07
N ALA A 27 -16.74 10.32 -17.38
CA ALA A 27 -16.44 8.94 -16.97
C ALA A 27 -15.02 8.51 -17.32
N LYS A 28 -14.51 8.92 -18.49
CA LYS A 28 -13.09 8.73 -18.88
C LYS A 28 -12.08 9.25 -17.84
N ALA A 29 -12.29 10.44 -17.29
CA ALA A 29 -11.40 11.00 -16.27
C ALA A 29 -11.52 10.23 -14.94
N VAL A 30 -12.74 9.81 -14.60
CA VAL A 30 -13.00 8.98 -13.41
C VAL A 30 -12.31 7.61 -13.52
N ASN A 31 -12.36 6.97 -14.69
CA ASN A 31 -11.65 5.71 -14.94
C ASN A 31 -10.12 5.86 -14.76
N GLN A 32 -9.53 6.98 -15.18
CA GLN A 32 -8.11 7.25 -14.92
C GLN A 32 -7.80 7.38 -13.43
N VAL A 33 -8.67 8.04 -12.67
CA VAL A 33 -8.55 8.11 -11.21
C VAL A 33 -8.62 6.72 -10.59
N CYS A 34 -9.57 5.88 -11.03
CA CYS A 34 -9.71 4.52 -10.52
C CYS A 34 -8.52 3.61 -10.87
N GLU A 35 -7.97 3.72 -12.09
CA GLU A 35 -6.73 3.02 -12.46
C GLU A 35 -5.55 3.40 -11.55
N LEU A 36 -5.40 4.70 -11.26
CA LEU A 36 -4.40 5.19 -10.31
C LEU A 36 -4.64 4.59 -8.90
N THR A 37 -5.89 4.59 -8.44
CA THR A 37 -6.27 4.01 -7.15
C THR A 37 -5.93 2.52 -7.05
N HIS A 38 -6.17 1.74 -8.10
CA HIS A 38 -5.77 0.33 -8.15
C HIS A 38 -4.25 0.18 -8.09
N GLY A 39 -3.50 1.02 -8.80
CA GLY A 39 -2.03 1.03 -8.72
C GLY A 39 -1.51 1.32 -7.31
N LEU A 40 -2.12 2.28 -6.60
CA LEU A 40 -1.79 2.58 -5.21
C LEU A 40 -2.09 1.41 -4.25
N LYS A 41 -3.20 0.71 -4.47
CA LYS A 41 -3.55 -0.51 -3.71
C LYS A 41 -2.58 -1.67 -4.01
N ALA A 42 -2.26 -1.89 -5.28
CA ALA A 42 -1.30 -2.93 -5.71
C ALA A 42 0.09 -2.72 -5.11
N THR A 43 0.56 -1.47 -5.07
CA THR A 43 1.84 -1.09 -4.44
C THR A 43 1.94 -1.60 -2.99
N THR A 44 0.83 -1.61 -2.26
CA THR A 44 0.80 -2.11 -0.87
C THR A 44 1.07 -3.62 -0.81
N VAL A 45 0.53 -4.39 -1.77
CA VAL A 45 0.74 -5.84 -1.87
C VAL A 45 2.20 -6.15 -2.24
N ASP A 46 2.76 -5.42 -3.21
CA ASP A 46 4.15 -5.58 -3.65
C ASP A 46 5.14 -5.31 -2.51
N LEU A 47 4.88 -4.27 -1.69
CA LEU A 47 5.69 -3.96 -0.52
C LEU A 47 5.64 -5.06 0.53
N VAL A 48 4.48 -5.68 0.77
CA VAL A 48 4.37 -6.82 1.69
C VAL A 48 5.20 -8.01 1.17
N SER A 49 5.17 -8.27 -0.13
CA SER A 49 6.01 -9.30 -0.75
C SER A 49 7.50 -9.03 -0.55
N LEU A 50 7.94 -7.79 -0.76
CA LEU A 50 9.33 -7.36 -0.55
C LEU A 50 9.77 -7.55 0.90
N ILE A 51 8.96 -7.13 1.88
CA ILE A 51 9.24 -7.32 3.31
C ILE A 51 9.34 -8.82 3.64
N ASN A 52 8.45 -9.64 3.12
CA ASN A 52 8.47 -11.09 3.38
C ASN A 52 9.73 -11.76 2.84
N ASN A 53 10.19 -11.38 1.65
CA ASN A 53 11.44 -11.87 1.08
C ASN A 53 12.65 -11.42 1.91
N ALA A 54 12.72 -10.14 2.28
CA ALA A 54 13.79 -9.63 3.12
C ALA A 54 13.83 -10.31 4.51
N LYS A 55 12.66 -10.64 5.06
CA LYS A 55 12.55 -11.42 6.30
C LYS A 55 13.09 -12.84 6.13
N ALA A 56 12.80 -13.49 5.01
CA ALA A 56 13.33 -14.83 4.73
C ALA A 56 14.87 -14.83 4.66
N ASP A 57 15.46 -13.81 4.04
CA ASP A 57 16.91 -13.63 3.99
C ASP A 57 17.52 -13.41 5.37
N LEU A 58 16.89 -12.57 6.20
CA LEU A 58 17.32 -12.36 7.59
C LEU A 58 17.32 -13.67 8.39
N VAL A 59 16.26 -14.47 8.28
CA VAL A 59 16.18 -15.79 8.93
C VAL A 59 17.28 -16.75 8.43
N ALA A 60 17.65 -16.69 7.15
CA ALA A 60 18.75 -17.49 6.62
C ALA A 60 20.09 -17.07 7.24
N ILE A 61 20.32 -15.76 7.45
CA ILE A 61 21.52 -15.22 8.11
C ILE A 61 21.56 -15.63 9.59
N GLU A 62 20.44 -15.54 10.31
CA GLU A 62 20.33 -15.98 11.71
C GLU A 62 20.68 -17.47 11.86
N LYS A 63 20.18 -18.33 10.96
CA LYS A 63 20.54 -19.76 10.94
C LYS A 63 22.04 -19.97 10.69
N ALA A 64 22.65 -19.17 9.81
CA ALA A 64 24.09 -19.26 9.54
C ALA A 64 24.93 -18.82 10.75
N GLU A 65 24.52 -17.76 11.45
CA GLU A 65 25.13 -17.34 12.71
C GLU A 65 25.02 -18.41 13.79
N GLN A 66 23.83 -18.98 14.00
CA GLN A 66 23.63 -20.05 14.99
C GLN A 66 24.55 -21.25 14.71
N ARG A 67 24.73 -21.61 13.43
CA ARG A 67 25.69 -22.66 13.02
C ARG A 67 27.12 -22.26 13.32
N ALA A 68 27.51 -21.00 13.06
CA ALA A 68 28.84 -20.49 13.34
C ALA A 68 29.15 -20.51 14.85
N GLN A 69 28.19 -20.07 15.67
CA GLN A 69 28.27 -20.09 17.13
C GLN A 69 28.41 -21.53 17.64
N LEU A 70 27.58 -22.45 17.14
CA LEU A 70 27.65 -23.88 17.50
C LEU A 70 29.00 -24.50 17.10
N TYR A 71 29.51 -24.20 15.91
CA TYR A 71 30.82 -24.69 15.47
C TYR A 71 31.93 -24.19 16.39
N SER A 72 31.92 -22.89 16.73
CA SER A 72 32.91 -22.30 17.62
C SER A 72 32.87 -22.87 19.05
N SER A 73 31.68 -23.24 19.56
CA SER A 73 31.51 -23.80 20.90
C SER A 73 31.87 -25.28 20.97
N LYS A 74 31.74 -26.02 19.86
CA LYS A 74 32.18 -27.42 19.74
C LYS A 74 33.69 -27.55 19.60
N LEU A 75 34.36 -26.54 19.07
CA LEU A 75 35.81 -26.48 19.07
C LEU A 75 36.28 -26.12 20.49
N TRP A 76 37.06 -27.00 21.11
CA TRP A 76 37.70 -26.71 22.38
C TRP A 76 38.89 -25.74 22.17
N PRO A 77 39.30 -24.96 23.18
CA PRO A 77 40.44 -24.05 23.05
C PRO A 77 41.76 -24.71 22.63
N THR A 78 41.87 -26.02 22.85
CA THR A 78 43.01 -26.86 22.45
C THR A 78 43.01 -27.23 20.96
N ASN A 79 41.91 -26.99 20.24
CA ASN A 79 41.81 -27.24 18.81
C ASN A 79 42.44 -26.09 18.01
N SER A 80 43.29 -26.40 17.03
CA SER A 80 43.98 -25.42 16.18
C SER A 80 43.03 -24.49 15.41
N GLY A 81 41.83 -24.95 15.09
CA GLY A 81 40.78 -24.19 14.42
C GLY A 81 39.92 -23.32 15.35
N TRP A 82 40.07 -23.41 16.67
CA TRP A 82 39.19 -22.72 17.63
C TRP A 82 39.17 -21.20 17.47
N LYS A 83 40.35 -20.58 17.31
CA LYS A 83 40.47 -19.13 17.09
C LYS A 83 39.74 -18.70 15.82
N LEU A 84 39.93 -19.44 14.73
CA LEU A 84 39.26 -19.17 13.46
C LEU A 84 37.73 -19.34 13.58
N GLY A 85 37.28 -20.38 14.28
CA GLY A 85 35.86 -20.60 14.58
C GLY A 85 35.23 -19.44 15.35
N ARG A 86 35.94 -18.86 16.34
CA ARG A 86 35.46 -17.67 17.07
C ARG A 86 35.40 -16.41 16.21
N VAL A 87 36.40 -16.19 15.34
CA VAL A 87 36.40 -15.06 14.39
C VAL A 87 35.22 -15.19 13.41
N TYR A 88 34.99 -16.39 12.89
CA TYR A 88 33.86 -16.65 12.00
C TYR A 88 32.50 -16.43 12.70
N ALA A 89 32.36 -16.89 13.95
CA ALA A 89 31.16 -16.63 14.75
C ALA A 89 30.93 -15.13 14.99
N ALA A 90 31.97 -14.38 15.36
CA ALA A 90 31.90 -12.93 15.55
C ALA A 90 31.51 -12.19 14.25
N PHE A 91 32.10 -12.60 13.11
CA PHE A 91 31.73 -12.07 11.80
C PHE A 91 30.28 -12.36 11.44
N ALA A 92 29.79 -13.59 11.67
CA ALA A 92 28.41 -13.96 11.40
C ALA A 92 27.43 -13.15 12.26
N THR A 93 27.75 -12.91 13.54
CA THR A 93 26.99 -12.00 14.39
C THR A 93 26.98 -10.60 13.80
N ALA A 94 28.12 -9.99 13.51
CA ALA A 94 28.17 -8.64 12.91
C ALA A 94 27.30 -8.53 11.64
N LYS A 95 27.38 -9.54 10.76
CA LYS A 95 26.54 -9.62 9.56
C LYS A 95 25.04 -9.67 9.88
N ARG A 96 24.63 -10.44 10.90
CA ARG A 96 23.24 -10.50 11.36
C ARG A 96 22.75 -9.14 11.84
N TRP A 97 23.56 -8.40 12.60
CA TRP A 97 23.21 -7.05 13.06
C TRP A 97 23.04 -6.07 11.89
N THR A 98 23.95 -6.07 10.92
CA THR A 98 23.80 -5.23 9.72
C THR A 98 22.55 -5.59 8.92
N ALA A 99 22.27 -6.89 8.75
CA ALA A 99 21.07 -7.33 8.03
C ALA A 99 19.78 -6.99 8.77
N GLN A 100 19.77 -7.08 10.10
CA GLN A 100 18.65 -6.69 10.96
C GLN A 100 18.33 -5.20 10.80
N ASP A 101 19.35 -4.33 10.91
CA ASP A 101 19.18 -2.89 10.78
C ASP A 101 18.67 -2.50 9.39
N ALA A 102 19.23 -3.10 8.33
CA ALA A 102 18.73 -2.90 6.97
C ALA A 102 17.27 -3.35 6.80
N PHE A 103 16.90 -4.50 7.38
CA PHE A 103 15.53 -4.99 7.37
C PHE A 103 14.57 -4.03 8.09
N GLU A 104 14.94 -3.55 9.28
CA GLU A 104 14.12 -2.61 10.06
C GLU A 104 13.89 -1.29 9.31
N GLN A 105 14.93 -0.75 8.65
CA GLN A 105 14.82 0.45 7.83
C GLN A 105 13.89 0.24 6.63
N ILE A 106 14.06 -0.86 5.89
CA ILE A 106 13.20 -1.18 4.74
C ILE A 106 11.75 -1.39 5.21
N ALA A 107 11.54 -2.13 6.30
CA ALA A 107 10.22 -2.38 6.84
C ALA A 107 9.52 -1.09 7.29
N ALA A 108 10.24 -0.16 7.93
CA ALA A 108 9.70 1.14 8.31
C ALA A 108 9.29 1.98 7.10
N ILE A 109 10.15 2.07 6.08
CA ILE A 109 9.87 2.81 4.84
C ILE A 109 8.67 2.19 4.11
N ALA A 110 8.67 0.87 3.94
CA ALA A 110 7.60 0.16 3.25
C ALA A 110 6.25 0.31 3.99
N THR A 111 6.25 0.27 5.32
CA THR A 111 5.05 0.50 6.13
C THR A 111 4.50 1.91 5.93
N GLU A 112 5.37 2.92 5.88
CA GLU A 112 4.94 4.30 5.66
C GLU A 112 4.42 4.53 4.24
N ILE A 113 5.04 3.93 3.22
CA ILE A 113 4.54 3.98 1.84
C ILE A 113 3.18 3.31 1.76
N ALA A 114 3.04 2.09 2.28
CA ALA A 114 1.77 1.37 2.33
C ALA A 114 0.66 2.19 3.01
N ARG A 115 0.98 2.84 4.14
CA ARG A 115 0.04 3.70 4.86
C ARG A 115 -0.40 4.90 4.03
N ARG A 116 0.53 5.61 3.39
CA ARG A 116 0.22 6.80 2.58
C ARG A 116 -0.51 6.45 1.30
N SER A 117 -0.08 5.41 0.60
CA SER A 117 -0.71 4.94 -0.63
C SER A 117 -2.11 4.41 -0.37
N GLY A 118 -2.30 3.64 0.72
CA GLY A 118 -3.62 3.17 1.16
C GLY A 118 -4.56 4.34 1.48
N LEU A 119 -4.10 5.32 2.27
CA LEU A 119 -4.92 6.50 2.57
C LEU A 119 -5.27 7.31 1.32
N ALA A 120 -4.32 7.50 0.40
CA ALA A 120 -4.59 8.20 -0.86
C ALA A 120 -5.60 7.43 -1.72
N ALA A 121 -5.45 6.11 -1.83
CA ALA A 121 -6.38 5.24 -2.53
C ALA A 121 -7.80 5.34 -1.94
N ASP A 122 -7.94 5.27 -0.62
CA ASP A 122 -9.23 5.37 0.07
C ASP A 122 -9.91 6.73 -0.18
N ARG A 123 -9.13 7.83 -0.21
CA ARG A 123 -9.66 9.16 -0.51
C ARG A 123 -10.12 9.32 -1.96
N LEU A 124 -9.41 8.70 -2.90
CA LEU A 124 -9.82 8.69 -4.30
C LEU A 124 -11.07 7.83 -4.52
N ASP A 125 -11.17 6.68 -3.86
CA ASP A 125 -12.38 5.86 -3.85
C ASP A 125 -13.58 6.63 -3.28
N GLU A 126 -13.39 7.30 -2.14
CA GLU A 126 -14.42 8.12 -1.49
C GLU A 126 -14.88 9.25 -2.42
N PHE A 127 -13.94 9.95 -3.07
CA PHE A 127 -14.24 10.97 -4.06
C PHE A 127 -15.11 10.43 -5.21
N VAL A 128 -14.71 9.32 -5.82
CA VAL A 128 -15.46 8.70 -6.93
C VAL A 128 -16.85 8.27 -6.45
N ASN A 129 -16.94 7.66 -5.28
CA ASN A 129 -18.20 7.16 -4.73
C ASN A 129 -19.19 8.29 -4.40
N ILE A 130 -18.72 9.40 -3.82
CA ILE A 130 -19.56 10.58 -3.54
C ILE A 130 -20.09 11.15 -4.85
N PHE A 131 -19.24 11.32 -5.87
CA PHE A 131 -19.67 11.88 -7.15
C PHE A 131 -20.61 10.94 -7.93
N TYR A 132 -20.42 9.63 -7.80
CA TYR A 132 -21.31 8.64 -8.42
C TYR A 132 -22.70 8.63 -7.76
N THR A 133 -22.75 8.68 -6.42
CA THR A 133 -24.01 8.64 -5.66
C THR A 133 -24.75 9.98 -5.63
N THR A 134 -24.04 11.10 -5.83
CA THR A 134 -24.63 12.44 -5.91
C THR A 134 -25.21 12.67 -7.30
N ALA A 135 -26.36 12.07 -7.55
CA ALA A 135 -27.13 12.25 -8.78
C ALA A 135 -28.57 12.66 -8.47
N GLY A 136 -29.04 13.72 -9.13
CA GLY A 136 -30.45 14.11 -9.14
C GLY A 136 -31.20 13.45 -10.29
N SER A 137 -32.52 13.57 -10.30
CA SER A 137 -33.40 12.97 -11.34
C SER A 137 -33.15 13.46 -12.77
N THR A 138 -32.42 14.57 -12.94
CA THR A 138 -32.17 15.21 -14.25
C THR A 138 -30.70 15.56 -14.50
N ASN A 139 -29.83 15.48 -13.49
CA ASN A 139 -28.42 15.86 -13.60
C ASN A 139 -27.57 15.02 -12.64
N GLY A 140 -26.46 14.49 -13.13
CA GLY A 140 -25.46 13.79 -12.30
C GLY A 140 -24.17 14.58 -12.17
N CYS A 141 -23.39 14.25 -11.13
CA CYS A 141 -22.01 14.74 -11.00
C CYS A 141 -21.03 13.99 -11.93
N LEU A 142 -21.40 12.80 -12.43
CA LEU A 142 -20.65 12.03 -13.42
C LEU A 142 -21.45 11.85 -14.72
N THR A 143 -20.78 12.03 -15.86
CA THR A 143 -21.39 11.95 -17.20
C THR A 143 -20.58 11.07 -18.15
N LYS A 144 -21.26 10.36 -19.07
CA LYS A 144 -20.63 9.63 -20.16
C LYS A 144 -20.42 10.46 -21.43
N THR A 145 -20.97 11.68 -21.47
CA THR A 145 -20.86 12.59 -22.61
C THR A 145 -20.41 13.98 -22.16
N THR A 146 -20.45 14.96 -23.06
CA THR A 146 -20.20 16.37 -22.72
C THR A 146 -21.37 17.02 -21.97
N SER A 147 -22.51 16.34 -21.80
CA SER A 147 -23.71 16.85 -21.15
C SER A 147 -23.94 16.24 -19.76
N ALA A 148 -24.20 17.07 -18.75
CA ALA A 148 -24.53 16.63 -17.39
C ALA A 148 -25.89 15.89 -17.28
N ALA A 149 -26.73 15.97 -18.31
CA ALA A 149 -28.01 15.26 -18.38
C ALA A 149 -27.83 13.76 -18.72
N THR A 150 -26.69 13.38 -19.30
CA THR A 150 -26.39 11.98 -19.64
C THR A 150 -25.49 11.37 -18.58
N MET A 151 -26.10 10.90 -17.50
CA MET A 151 -25.37 10.34 -16.37
C MET A 151 -24.53 9.12 -16.76
N ALA A 152 -23.37 8.99 -16.12
CA ALA A 152 -22.55 7.78 -16.23
C ALA A 152 -23.18 6.66 -15.41
N GLU A 153 -23.25 5.47 -16.00
CA GLU A 153 -23.69 4.24 -15.34
C GLU A 153 -22.49 3.43 -14.85
N HIS A 154 -22.77 2.34 -14.13
CA HIS A 154 -21.74 1.47 -13.58
C HIS A 154 -20.80 0.90 -14.67
N THR A 155 -21.38 0.59 -15.83
CA THR A 155 -20.69 0.08 -17.02
C THR A 155 -19.75 1.11 -17.66
N ASP A 156 -20.03 2.40 -17.50
CA ASP A 156 -19.15 3.49 -17.99
C ASP A 156 -17.92 3.69 -17.09
N LEU A 157 -17.95 3.10 -15.88
CA LEU A 157 -16.92 3.18 -14.85
C LEU A 157 -16.22 1.81 -14.64
N GLU A 158 -15.91 1.13 -15.75
CA GLU A 158 -15.33 -0.21 -15.78
C GLU A 158 -14.03 -0.36 -14.97
N LYS A 159 -13.26 0.72 -14.81
CA LYS A 159 -12.02 0.70 -14.03
C LYS A 159 -12.28 0.89 -12.55
N CYS A 160 -13.42 1.42 -12.16
CA CYS A 160 -13.79 1.66 -10.77
C CYS A 160 -14.50 0.45 -10.16
N TYR A 161 -15.29 -0.27 -10.96
CA TYR A 161 -16.20 -1.30 -10.47
C TYR A 161 -16.08 -2.58 -11.30
N SER A 162 -15.91 -3.71 -10.61
CA SER A 162 -15.64 -5.00 -11.24
C SER A 162 -16.90 -5.78 -11.64
N ASN A 163 -18.12 -5.32 -11.32
CA ASN A 163 -19.37 -6.02 -11.64
C ASN A 163 -20.58 -5.06 -11.75
N ASN A 164 -21.50 -5.34 -12.67
CA ASN A 164 -22.67 -4.52 -12.99
C ASN A 164 -23.71 -4.34 -11.85
N HIS A 165 -23.64 -5.12 -10.75
CA HIS A 165 -24.72 -5.19 -9.75
C HIS A 165 -24.29 -5.13 -8.28
N THR A 166 -23.03 -4.82 -7.97
CA THR A 166 -22.63 -4.68 -6.57
C THR A 166 -21.61 -3.56 -6.43
N MET A 167 -22.11 -2.40 -5.97
CA MET A 167 -21.33 -1.53 -5.09
C MET A 167 -21.04 -2.31 -3.80
N THR A 168 -20.17 -3.31 -3.86
CA THR A 168 -19.49 -3.75 -2.66
C THR A 168 -18.52 -2.62 -2.34
N LEU A 169 -18.97 -1.73 -1.45
CA LEU A 169 -18.11 -0.81 -0.73
C LEU A 169 -16.86 -1.62 -0.34
N MET A 170 -15.69 -1.28 -0.87
CA MET A 170 -14.46 -1.84 -0.31
C MET A 170 -14.51 -1.47 1.18
N PRO A 171 -14.49 -2.46 2.10
CA PRO A 171 -14.71 -2.17 3.50
C PRO A 171 -13.65 -1.17 3.93
N ALA A 172 -14.11 0.02 4.35
CA ALA A 172 -13.26 1.02 4.95
C ALA A 172 -12.51 0.33 6.09
N ARG A 173 -11.20 0.17 5.95
CA ARG A 173 -10.38 -0.42 6.99
C ARG A 173 -10.30 0.64 8.08
N SER A 174 -11.24 0.58 9.03
CA SER A 174 -11.28 1.50 10.16
C SER A 174 -9.91 1.49 10.84
N SER A 175 -9.24 2.64 10.77
CA SER A 175 -8.05 2.89 11.56
C SER A 175 -8.46 2.92 13.03
N GLY A 176 -8.08 1.89 13.78
CA GLY A 176 -8.02 1.94 15.25
C GLY A 176 -9.35 1.73 15.97
N GLY A 177 -9.58 0.49 16.42
CA GLY A 177 -10.60 0.15 17.40
C GLY A 177 -10.21 -1.12 18.17
N ARG A 178 -9.36 -0.98 19.18
CA ARG A 178 -9.32 -1.92 20.31
C ARG A 178 -10.72 -1.96 20.90
N HIS A 179 -11.45 -3.06 20.73
CA HIS A 179 -12.33 -3.70 21.72
C HIS A 179 -13.11 -4.85 21.07
N ASN A 180 -13.26 -5.95 21.81
CA ASN A 180 -14.04 -7.16 21.52
C ASN A 180 -13.43 -8.24 20.62
N GLN A 181 -12.21 -8.66 20.95
CA GLN A 181 -11.71 -10.01 20.62
C GLN A 181 -11.67 -10.91 21.87
N GLU A 182 -12.76 -10.95 22.64
CA GLU A 182 -12.94 -11.91 23.75
C GLU A 182 -14.40 -12.36 23.81
N ARG A 183 -14.87 -13.11 22.80
CA ARG A 183 -16.12 -13.91 22.93
C ARG A 183 -16.36 -14.96 21.84
N GLN A 184 -15.32 -15.62 21.32
CA GLN A 184 -15.50 -16.80 20.45
C GLN A 184 -14.48 -17.92 20.69
N LEU A 185 -13.97 -18.04 21.92
CA LEU A 185 -13.28 -19.25 22.38
C LEU A 185 -13.97 -19.75 23.65
N ARG A 186 -15.17 -20.31 23.46
CA ARG A 186 -15.87 -21.24 24.35
C ARG A 186 -17.19 -21.61 23.69
N GLN A 187 -17.13 -22.58 22.79
CA GLN A 187 -18.13 -23.60 22.53
C GLN A 187 -17.41 -24.76 21.84
#